data_AF-A0A0F7FT54-F1
#
_entry.id   AF-A0A0F7FT54-F1
#
_cell.length_a   1.000
_cell.length_b   1.000
_cell.length_c   1.000
_cell.angle_alpha   90.00
_cell.angle_beta   90.00
_cell.angle_gamma   90.00
#
_symmetry.space_group_name_H-M   'P 1'
#
loop_
_entity.id
_entity.type
_entity.pdbx_description
1 polymer ?
#
loop_
_entity_poly.entity_id
_entity_poly.type
_entity_poly.pdbx_seq_one_letter_code
_entity_poly.pdbx_strand_id
1 'polypeptide(L)'
;MPEYFHGYAVVGLVAVVGAVFVAVAFTAGRLLRPVVPTPEKLMVYECGVDPVGEGWAHTQVRYYIYAFLYVIFAVDAIFLFPWATVFAGEGFGGTTLVEMFVFLGFLTVGLLYAWKKGVLTWT
;
A
#
# COMPACT_ATOMS: atom_id res chain seq x y z
N MET A 1 30.61 2.52 -9.30
CA MET A 1 30.42 1.14 -8.77
C MET A 1 30.38 1.10 -7.24
N PRO A 2 31.39 1.58 -6.47
CA PRO A 2 31.36 1.50 -5.00
C PRO A 2 30.28 2.38 -4.34
N GLU A 3 29.92 3.50 -4.98
CA GLU A 3 28.90 4.43 -4.48
C GLU A 3 27.46 3.84 -4.46
N TYR A 4 27.10 3.02 -5.45
CA TYR A 4 25.80 2.33 -5.48
C TYR A 4 25.63 1.38 -4.29
N PHE A 5 26.65 0.53 -4.04
CA PHE A 5 26.63 -0.38 -2.90
C PHE A 5 26.61 0.37 -1.56
N HIS A 6 27.27 1.52 -1.48
CA HIS A 6 27.21 2.37 -0.30
C HIS A 6 25.80 2.92 -0.07
N GLY A 7 25.11 3.40 -1.11
CA GLY A 7 23.72 3.86 -1.03
C GLY A 7 22.78 2.77 -0.54
N TYR A 8 22.84 1.57 -1.11
CA TYR A 8 22.04 0.44 -0.64
C TYR A 8 22.39 0.00 0.78
N ALA A 9 23.67 0.05 1.17
CA ALA A 9 24.10 -0.24 2.53
C ALA A 9 23.51 0.76 3.54
N VAL A 10 23.46 2.05 3.20
CA VAL A 10 22.83 3.08 4.03
C VAL A 10 21.32 2.81 4.17
N VAL A 11 20.62 2.52 3.08
CA VAL A 11 19.18 2.19 3.12
C VAL A 11 18.93 0.96 4.00
N GLY A 12 19.72 -0.10 3.83
CA GLY A 12 19.64 -1.31 4.64
C GLY A 12 19.91 -1.04 6.12
N LEU A 13 20.94 -0.24 6.42
CA LEU A 13 21.27 0.14 7.80
C LEU A 13 20.12 0.92 8.44
N VAL A 14 19.54 1.89 7.74
CA VAL A 14 18.39 2.67 8.25
C VAL A 14 17.20 1.77 8.53
N ALA A 15 16.89 0.82 7.65
CA ALA A 15 15.80 -0.14 7.86
C ALA A 15 16.05 -1.02 9.10
N VAL A 16 17.27 -1.52 9.28
CA VAL A 16 17.66 -2.33 10.45
C VAL A 16 17.59 -1.50 11.73
N VAL A 17 18.15 -0.29 11.74
CA VAL A 17 18.10 0.60 12.91
C VAL A 17 16.66 0.95 13.26
N GLY A 18 15.80 1.21 12.27
CA GLY A 18 14.37 1.47 12.49
C GLY A 18 13.66 0.26 13.11
N ALA A 19 13.90 -0.94 12.61
CA ALA A 19 13.33 -2.17 13.17
C ALA A 19 13.83 -2.43 14.61
N VAL A 20 15.13 -2.23 14.87
CA VAL A 20 15.72 -2.35 16.21
C VAL A 20 15.13 -1.32 17.16
N PHE A 21 14.97 -0.07 16.72
CA PHE A 21 14.36 0.98 17.51
C PHE A 21 12.93 0.63 17.93
N VAL A 22 12.10 0.16 16.99
CA VAL A 22 10.74 -0.32 17.30
C VAL A 22 10.79 -1.48 18.29
N ALA A 23 11.62 -2.49 18.06
CA ALA A 23 11.75 -3.64 18.95
C ALA A 23 12.17 -3.24 20.37
N VAL A 24 13.15 -2.35 20.51
CA VAL A 24 13.61 -1.82 21.80
C VAL A 24 12.50 -1.02 22.47
N ALA A 25 11.81 -0.13 21.75
CA ALA A 25 10.72 0.68 22.30
C ALA A 25 9.57 -0.19 22.84
N PHE A 26 9.13 -1.19 22.08
CA PHE A 26 8.08 -2.12 22.52
C PHE A 26 8.54 -3.00 23.68
N THR A 27 9.80 -3.45 23.68
CA THR A 27 10.38 -4.26 24.78
C THR A 27 10.51 -3.44 26.06
N ALA A 28 11.05 -2.22 25.98
CA ALA A 28 11.14 -1.29 27.10
C ALA A 28 9.74 -0.97 27.65
N GLY A 29 8.77 -0.65 26.77
CA GLY A 29 7.40 -0.41 27.18
C GLY A 29 6.76 -1.61 27.89
N ARG A 30 7.06 -2.83 27.46
CA ARG A 30 6.61 -4.07 28.14
C ARG A 30 7.25 -4.26 29.51
N LEU A 31 8.53 -3.91 29.67
CA LEU A 31 9.29 -4.07 30.93
C LEU A 31 8.93 -3.00 31.96
N LEU A 32 8.68 -1.76 31.52
CA LEU A 32 8.44 -0.62 32.41
C LEU A 32 6.96 -0.47 32.83
N ARG A 33 6.01 -0.99 32.04
CA ARG A 33 4.58 -0.81 32.35
C ARG A 33 4.12 -1.72 33.50
N PRO A 34 3.19 -1.26 34.36
CA PRO A 34 2.44 -2.15 35.24
C PRO A 34 1.61 -3.14 34.41
N VAL A 35 1.71 -4.43 34.71
CA VAL A 35 0.96 -5.49 34.03
C VAL A 35 -0.04 -6.09 35.02
N VAL A 36 -1.32 -5.73 34.86
CA VAL A 36 -2.44 -6.24 35.67
C VAL A 36 -3.51 -6.80 34.73
N PRO A 37 -3.34 -8.04 34.25
CA PRO A 37 -4.30 -8.68 33.36
C PRO A 37 -5.55 -9.05 34.17
N THR A 38 -6.72 -8.58 33.74
CA THR A 38 -8.01 -9.02 34.25
C THR A 38 -8.84 -9.52 33.07
N PRO A 39 -9.80 -10.45 33.26
CA PRO A 39 -10.65 -10.95 32.19
C PRO A 39 -11.32 -9.82 31.38
N GLU A 40 -11.74 -8.76 32.06
CA GLU A 40 -12.42 -7.60 31.48
C GLU A 40 -11.48 -6.72 30.65
N LYS A 41 -10.18 -6.68 30.95
CA LYS A 41 -9.19 -5.95 30.12
C LYS A 41 -8.78 -6.72 28.86
N LEU A 42 -9.04 -8.02 28.84
CA LEU A 42 -8.67 -8.92 27.74
C LEU A 42 -9.85 -9.22 26.81
N MET A 43 -11.07 -8.79 27.18
CA MET A 43 -12.25 -8.92 26.32
C MET A 43 -12.20 -7.93 25.15
N VAL A 44 -12.78 -8.33 24.02
CA VAL A 44 -12.97 -7.43 22.87
C VAL A 44 -13.91 -6.31 23.28
N TYR A 45 -13.57 -5.08 22.90
CA TYR A 45 -14.38 -3.91 23.19
C TYR A 45 -15.64 -3.89 22.32
N GLU A 46 -16.81 -3.90 22.95
CA GLU A 46 -18.12 -3.81 22.28
C GLU A 46 -19.03 -2.78 23.01
N CYS A 47 -18.55 -1.54 23.20
CA CYS A 47 -19.33 -0.42 23.76
C CYS A 47 -20.09 -0.71 25.09
N GLY A 48 -19.56 -1.61 25.92
CA GLY A 48 -20.15 -1.97 27.21
C GLY A 48 -21.12 -3.16 27.19
N VAL A 49 -21.32 -3.82 26.04
CA VAL A 49 -21.97 -5.13 25.96
C VAL A 49 -20.93 -6.25 25.86
N ASP A 50 -21.34 -7.48 26.18
CA ASP A 50 -20.48 -8.63 25.98
C ASP A 50 -20.27 -8.88 24.48
N PRO A 51 -19.01 -9.09 24.04
CA PRO A 51 -18.72 -9.29 22.63
C PRO A 51 -19.41 -10.55 22.13
N VAL A 52 -20.20 -10.39 21.07
CA VAL A 52 -20.77 -11.52 20.34
C VAL A 52 -19.62 -12.19 19.56
N GLY A 53 -19.48 -13.52 19.69
CA GLY A 53 -18.36 -14.27 19.12
C GLY A 53 -18.27 -14.31 17.58
N GLU A 54 -17.48 -15.24 17.05
CA GLU A 54 -17.20 -15.33 15.61
C GLU A 54 -18.45 -15.57 14.75
N GLY A 55 -18.46 -14.93 13.56
CA GLY A 55 -19.51 -15.09 12.55
C GLY A 55 -19.97 -13.79 11.87
N TRP A 56 -19.55 -12.63 12.38
CA TRP A 56 -19.97 -11.31 11.89
C TRP A 56 -18.96 -10.59 10.98
N ALA A 57 -17.92 -11.28 10.51
CA ALA A 57 -17.09 -10.73 9.45
C ALA A 57 -17.81 -10.89 8.11
N HIS A 58 -18.75 -9.99 7.82
CA HIS A 58 -19.25 -9.79 6.46
C HIS A 58 -18.07 -9.32 5.59
N THR A 59 -17.30 -10.28 5.06
CA THR A 59 -16.28 -9.98 4.07
C THR A 59 -17.02 -9.57 2.80
N GLN A 60 -17.19 -8.27 2.64
CA GLN A 60 -17.89 -7.71 1.50
C GLN A 60 -17.00 -7.86 0.25
N VAL A 61 -17.58 -8.33 -0.86
CA VAL A 61 -16.86 -8.47 -2.14
C VAL A 61 -16.28 -7.14 -2.64
N ARG A 62 -16.80 -6.01 -2.16
CA ARG A 62 -16.28 -4.67 -2.46
C ARG A 62 -14.78 -4.55 -2.20
N TYR A 63 -14.26 -5.06 -1.08
CA TYR A 63 -12.83 -4.97 -0.75
C TYR A 63 -11.97 -5.68 -1.79
N TYR A 64 -12.43 -6.85 -2.25
CA TYR A 64 -11.77 -7.61 -3.30
C TYR A 64 -11.74 -6.83 -4.62
N ILE A 65 -12.85 -6.20 -5.01
CA ILE A 65 -12.92 -5.44 -6.27
C ILE A 65 -11.96 -4.24 -6.24
N TYR A 66 -11.90 -3.50 -5.13
CA TYR A 66 -10.94 -2.39 -4.99
C TYR A 66 -9.49 -2.88 -5.03
N ALA A 67 -9.17 -3.97 -4.34
CA ALA A 67 -7.82 -4.54 -4.36
C ALA A 67 -7.43 -5.04 -5.76
N PHE A 68 -8.35 -5.71 -6.45
CA PHE A 68 -8.14 -6.20 -7.81
C PHE A 68 -7.90 -5.06 -8.80
N LEU A 69 -8.74 -4.02 -8.78
CA LEU A 69 -8.55 -2.83 -9.60
C LEU A 69 -7.22 -2.14 -9.28
N TYR A 70 -6.87 -1.99 -8.00
CA TYR A 70 -5.59 -1.42 -7.58
C TYR A 70 -4.41 -2.19 -8.18
N VAL A 71 -4.38 -3.52 -8.08
CA VAL A 71 -3.26 -4.33 -8.60
C VAL A 71 -3.11 -4.15 -10.11
N ILE A 72 -4.21 -4.16 -10.87
CA ILE A 72 -4.16 -3.92 -12.32
C ILE A 72 -3.54 -2.55 -12.62
N PHE A 73 -4.09 -1.48 -12.03
CA PHE A 73 -3.60 -0.13 -12.28
C PHE A 73 -2.17 0.11 -11.74
N ALA A 74 -1.78 -0.54 -10.64
CA ALA A 74 -0.44 -0.42 -10.06
C ALA A 74 0.61 -1.07 -10.96
N VAL A 75 0.29 -2.21 -11.57
CA VAL A 75 1.15 -2.84 -12.58
C VAL A 75 1.31 -1.92 -13.79
N ASP A 76 0.23 -1.30 -14.25
CA ASP A 76 0.32 -0.39 -15.40
C ASP A 76 1.09 0.90 -15.07
N ALA A 77 0.90 1.45 -13.88
CA ALA A 77 1.60 2.65 -13.42
C ALA A 77 3.13 2.45 -13.35
N ILE A 78 3.61 1.22 -13.19
CA ILE A 78 5.06 0.95 -13.16
C ILE A 78 5.73 1.29 -14.49
N PHE A 79 4.99 1.25 -15.62
CA PHE A 79 5.53 1.58 -16.94
C PHE A 79 5.79 3.09 -17.12
N LEU A 80 5.26 3.94 -16.24
CA LEU A 80 5.54 5.37 -16.25
C LEU A 80 7.01 5.66 -15.92
N PHE A 81 7.66 4.83 -15.07
CA PHE A 81 9.05 5.03 -14.67
C PHE A 81 10.07 4.83 -15.81
N PRO A 82 10.10 3.68 -16.52
CA PRO A 82 11.02 3.51 -17.64
C PRO A 82 10.69 4.42 -18.82
N TRP A 83 9.40 4.77 -19.04
CA TRP A 83 9.07 5.79 -20.04
C TRP A 83 9.72 7.14 -19.72
N ALA A 84 9.66 7.58 -18.46
CA ALA A 84 10.23 8.87 -18.07
C ALA A 84 11.74 8.96 -18.34
N THR A 85 12.47 7.85 -18.22
CA THR A 85 13.91 7.82 -18.54
C THR A 85 14.16 7.89 -20.05
N VAL A 86 13.32 7.25 -20.88
CA VAL A 86 13.41 7.33 -22.34
C VAL A 86 13.02 8.72 -22.85
N PHE A 87 11.97 9.34 -22.30
CA PHE A 87 11.55 10.69 -22.64
C PHE A 87 12.65 11.73 -22.37
N ALA A 88 13.42 11.55 -21.29
CA ALA A 88 14.58 12.38 -20.96
C ALA A 88 15.78 12.15 -21.90
N GLY A 89 15.78 11.10 -22.72
CA GLY A 89 16.82 10.81 -23.69
C GLY A 89 16.77 11.72 -24.93
N GLU A 90 17.93 11.96 -25.54
CA GLU A 90 18.02 12.79 -26.75
C GLU A 90 17.29 12.16 -27.93
N GLY A 91 16.50 12.96 -28.67
CA GLY A 91 15.88 12.55 -29.93
C GLY A 91 14.51 11.86 -29.83
N PHE A 92 14.00 11.57 -28.63
CA PHE A 92 12.75 10.78 -28.44
C PHE A 92 11.53 11.56 -27.92
N GLY A 93 11.69 12.83 -27.51
CA GLY A 93 10.69 13.54 -26.70
C GLY A 93 9.28 13.63 -27.32
N GLY A 94 9.15 14.04 -28.59
CA GLY A 94 7.83 14.24 -29.21
C GLY A 94 7.02 12.94 -29.39
N THR A 95 7.65 11.90 -29.94
CA THR A 95 6.99 10.61 -30.22
C THR A 95 6.62 9.88 -28.94
N THR A 96 7.55 9.80 -27.99
CA THR A 96 7.32 9.10 -26.71
C THR A 96 6.27 9.80 -25.85
N LEU A 97 6.09 11.11 -25.98
CA LEU A 97 5.01 11.84 -25.33
C LEU A 97 3.64 11.40 -25.87
N VAL A 98 3.50 11.28 -27.20
CA VAL A 98 2.24 10.82 -27.82
C VAL A 98 1.93 9.38 -27.40
N GLU A 99 2.91 8.49 -27.41
CA GLU A 99 2.76 7.10 -26.95
C GLU A 99 2.27 7.04 -25.50
N MET A 100 2.79 7.91 -24.62
CA MET A 100 2.34 7.97 -23.24
C MET A 100 0.91 8.48 -23.10
N PHE A 101 0.50 9.48 -23.87
CA PHE A 101 -0.90 9.90 -23.88
C PHE A 101 -1.84 8.80 -24.39
N VAL A 102 -1.40 8.00 -25.37
CA VAL A 102 -2.15 6.82 -25.82
C VAL A 102 -2.27 5.79 -24.70
N PHE A 103 -1.17 5.47 -24.02
CA PHE A 103 -1.15 4.55 -22.87
C PHE A 103 -2.07 5.02 -21.73
N LEU A 104 -1.94 6.28 -21.31
CA LEU A 104 -2.82 6.90 -20.31
C LEU A 104 -4.29 6.91 -20.77
N GLY A 105 -4.52 7.04 -22.08
CA GLY A 105 -5.85 6.90 -22.69
C GLY A 105 -6.47 5.53 -22.40
N PHE A 106 -5.72 4.44 -22.59
CA PHE A 106 -6.19 3.08 -22.26
C PHE A 106 -6.51 2.92 -20.77
N LEU A 107 -5.65 3.41 -19.87
CA LEU A 107 -5.91 3.38 -18.43
C LEU A 107 -7.17 4.17 -18.07
N THR A 108 -7.33 5.36 -18.65
CA THR A 108 -8.49 6.21 -18.45
C THR A 108 -9.78 5.51 -18.92
N VAL A 109 -9.75 4.83 -20.07
CA VAL A 109 -10.90 4.05 -20.56
C VAL A 109 -11.26 2.92 -19.59
N GLY A 110 -10.27 2.19 -19.06
CA GLY A 110 -10.49 1.16 -18.05
C GLY A 110 -11.13 1.72 -16.77
N LEU A 111 -10.65 2.87 -16.29
CA LEU A 111 -11.19 3.53 -15.11
C LEU A 111 -12.61 4.05 -15.33
N LEU A 112 -12.87 4.68 -16.49
CA LEU A 112 -14.20 5.14 -16.87
C LEU A 112 -15.19 3.98 -16.98
N TYR A 113 -14.75 2.82 -17.51
CA TYR A 113 -15.58 1.62 -17.56
C TYR A 113 -15.94 1.11 -16.16
N ALA A 114 -14.95 1.02 -15.25
CA ALA A 114 -15.17 0.63 -13.87
C ALA A 114 -16.15 1.59 -13.17
N TRP A 115 -15.99 2.90 -13.37
CA TRP A 115 -16.90 3.90 -12.84
C TRP A 115 -18.32 3.73 -13.40
N LYS A 116 -18.47 3.57 -14.72
CA LYS A 116 -19.77 3.33 -15.36
C LYS A 116 -20.46 2.06 -14.88
N LYS A 117 -19.68 1.02 -14.53
CA LYS A 117 -20.20 -0.23 -13.96
C LYS A 117 -20.56 -0.11 -12.48
N GLY A 118 -20.32 1.04 -11.85
CA GLY A 118 -20.64 1.26 -10.44
C GLY A 118 -19.80 0.42 -9.48
N VAL A 119 -18.67 -0.15 -9.92
CA VAL A 119 -17.80 -0.94 -9.04
C VAL A 119 -16.98 -0.07 -8.07
N LEU A 120 -16.97 1.24 -8.30
CA LEU A 120 -16.35 2.25 -7.45
C LEU A 120 -17.34 2.89 -6.46
N THR A 121 -18.52 2.32 -6.27
CA THR A 121 -19.47 2.82 -5.26
C THR A 121 -19.15 2.23 -3.89
N TRP A 122 -19.24 3.09 -2.86
CA TRP A 122 -19.12 2.70 -1.46
C TRP A 122 -20.47 2.91 -0.77
N THR A 123 -21.46 2.16 -1.24
CA THR A 123 -22.82 2.16 -0.68
C THR A 123 -23.24 0.76 -0.31
#